data_AF-I5BTC0-F1
#
_entry.id   AF-I5BTC0-F1
#
_cell.length_a   1.000
_cell.length_b   1.000
_cell.length_c   1.000
_cell.angle_alpha   90.00
_cell.angle_beta   90.00
_cell.angle_gamma   90.00
#
_symmetry.space_group_name_H-M   'P 1'
#
loop_
_entity.id
_entity.type
_entity.pdbx_description
1 polymer ?
#
loop_
_entity_poly.entity_id
_entity_poly.type
_entity_poly.pdbx_seq_one_letter_code
_entity_poly.pdbx_strand_id
1 'polypeptide(L)'
;MIKFAPDTQLTSIVDDWGPYYIERVQAVMDGTWEQQDVWGGMKDGHVVMAPYTNMPDDVKAAAEAIEAKIKDENFNPFTGPVYKQDGTLWLEEGQVAPDGEVLSMNFYIKGIDDKLPN
;
A
#
# COMPACT_ATOMS: atom_id res chain seq x y z
N MET A 1 11.01 -14.09 -4.79
CA MET A 1 10.65 -14.84 -3.56
C MET A 1 9.98 -16.18 -3.83
N ILE A 2 9.15 -16.32 -4.88
CA ILE A 2 8.41 -17.57 -5.18
C ILE A 2 9.24 -18.86 -5.12
N LYS A 3 10.54 -18.81 -5.50
CA LYS A 3 11.46 -19.96 -5.41
C LYS A 3 11.62 -20.55 -4.00
N PHE A 4 11.36 -19.77 -2.94
CA PHE A 4 11.45 -20.23 -1.54
C PHE A 4 10.18 -20.91 -1.04
N ALA A 5 9.03 -20.62 -1.66
CA ALA A 5 7.72 -21.16 -1.28
C ALA A 5 6.82 -21.30 -2.52
N PRO A 6 7.22 -22.14 -3.49
CA PRO A 6 6.61 -22.16 -4.83
C PRO A 6 5.13 -22.53 -4.82
N ASP A 7 4.74 -23.41 -3.90
CA ASP A 7 3.39 -23.98 -3.86
C ASP A 7 2.46 -23.26 -2.86
N THR A 8 2.98 -22.30 -2.09
CA THR A 8 2.22 -21.66 -1.00
C THR A 8 2.26 -20.13 -1.02
N GLN A 9 3.20 -19.50 -1.73
CA GLN A 9 3.17 -18.04 -1.87
C GLN A 9 1.96 -17.62 -2.72
N LEU A 10 1.11 -16.74 -2.20
CA LEU A 10 -0.05 -16.22 -2.93
C LEU A 10 0.33 -15.07 -3.88
N THR A 11 1.08 -14.10 -3.36
CA THR A 11 1.70 -12.99 -4.08
C THR A 11 2.74 -12.37 -3.13
N SER A 12 3.30 -11.23 -3.48
CA SER A 12 4.13 -10.39 -2.62
C SER A 12 3.88 -8.93 -2.99
N ILE A 13 3.90 -8.07 -1.98
CA ILE A 13 4.15 -6.65 -2.19
C ILE A 13 5.64 -6.53 -2.53
N VAL A 14 5.95 -5.93 -3.67
CA VAL A 14 7.32 -5.75 -4.15
C VAL A 14 7.63 -4.26 -4.18
N ASP A 15 8.71 -3.88 -3.53
CA ASP A 15 9.19 -2.51 -3.54
C ASP A 15 10.14 -2.30 -4.73
N ASP A 16 9.73 -1.54 -5.74
CA ASP A 16 10.51 -1.25 -6.94
C ASP A 16 11.14 0.16 -6.87
N TRP A 17 12.22 0.27 -6.10
CA TRP A 17 12.96 1.52 -5.92
C TRP A 17 13.90 1.86 -7.09
N GLY A 18 14.09 0.94 -8.04
CA GLY A 18 15.05 1.09 -9.13
C GLY A 18 14.84 2.37 -9.95
N PRO A 19 13.62 2.61 -10.49
CA PRO A 19 13.30 3.82 -11.23
C PRO A 19 13.54 5.10 -10.41
N TYR A 20 13.09 5.12 -9.15
CA TYR A 20 13.29 6.26 -8.26
C TYR A 20 14.78 6.56 -8.05
N TYR A 21 15.60 5.56 -7.74
CA TYR A 21 17.04 5.77 -7.56
C TYR A 21 17.73 6.30 -8.83
N ILE A 22 17.36 5.79 -10.00
CA ILE A 22 17.88 6.28 -11.29
C ILE A 22 17.50 7.76 -11.46
N GLU A 23 16.24 8.12 -11.23
CA GLU A 23 15.77 9.52 -11.31
C GLU A 23 16.56 10.44 -10.38
N ARG A 24 16.72 10.06 -9.10
CA ARG A 24 17.41 10.89 -8.11
C ARG A 24 18.90 11.06 -8.43
N VAL A 25 19.58 10.02 -8.91
CA VAL A 25 20.98 10.10 -9.35
C VAL A 25 21.10 11.00 -10.58
N GLN A 26 20.18 10.87 -11.54
CA GLN A 26 20.17 11.71 -12.74
C GLN A 26 19.97 13.19 -12.39
N ALA A 27 19.05 13.51 -11.47
CA ALA A 27 18.85 14.89 -11.01
C ALA A 27 20.11 15.50 -10.37
N VAL A 28 20.91 14.70 -9.65
CA VAL A 28 22.21 15.16 -9.11
C VAL A 28 23.19 15.42 -10.25
N MET A 29 23.29 14.50 -11.21
CA MET A 29 24.19 14.64 -12.36
C MET A 29 23.86 15.86 -13.22
N ASP A 30 22.57 16.19 -13.35
CA ASP A 30 22.08 17.34 -14.11
C ASP A 30 22.11 18.64 -13.31
N GLY A 31 22.45 18.58 -12.02
CA GLY A 31 22.45 19.75 -11.12
C GLY A 31 21.06 20.31 -10.81
N THR A 32 20.02 19.52 -11.02
CA THR A 32 18.60 19.88 -10.80
C THR A 32 18.02 19.26 -9.53
N TRP A 33 18.84 18.55 -8.75
CA TRP A 33 18.38 17.92 -7.52
C TRP A 33 17.93 18.96 -6.50
N GLU A 34 16.74 18.73 -5.94
CA GLU A 34 16.20 19.47 -4.80
C GLU A 34 15.72 18.49 -3.71
N GLN A 35 15.72 18.96 -2.46
CA GLN A 35 15.15 18.20 -1.34
C GLN A 35 13.63 18.10 -1.51
N GLN A 36 13.09 16.90 -1.32
CA GLN A 36 11.66 16.64 -1.33
C GLN A 36 11.31 15.51 -0.36
N ASP A 37 10.07 15.53 0.12
CA ASP A 37 9.43 14.38 0.76
C ASP A 37 8.78 13.52 -0.32
N VAL A 38 8.86 12.19 -0.17
CA VAL A 38 8.37 11.24 -1.18
C VAL A 38 7.63 10.11 -0.48
N TRP A 39 6.36 9.97 -0.81
CA TRP A 39 5.54 8.83 -0.44
C TRP A 39 4.84 8.27 -1.69
N GLY A 40 5.60 7.54 -2.50
CA GLY A 40 5.07 6.94 -3.74
C GLY A 40 4.47 5.55 -3.51
N GLY A 41 3.38 5.25 -4.22
CA GLY A 41 2.62 4.01 -4.11
C GLY A 41 2.57 3.20 -5.42
N MET A 42 1.45 2.50 -5.64
CA MET A 42 1.24 1.68 -6.85
C MET A 42 1.10 2.50 -8.13
N LYS A 43 0.54 3.72 -8.03
CA LYS A 43 0.44 4.66 -9.15
C LYS A 43 1.82 5.09 -9.67
N ASP A 44 2.73 5.40 -8.75
CA ASP A 44 4.10 5.84 -9.06
C ASP A 44 5.02 4.67 -9.42
N GLY A 45 4.56 3.43 -9.23
CA GLY A 45 5.33 2.23 -9.50
C GLY A 45 6.36 1.88 -8.42
N HIS A 46 6.37 2.59 -7.28
CA HIS A 46 7.24 2.27 -6.15
C HIS A 46 6.84 0.95 -5.47
N VAL A 47 5.55 0.62 -5.53
CA VAL A 47 4.99 -0.64 -5.02
C VAL A 47 4.31 -1.37 -6.17
N VAL A 48 4.66 -2.63 -6.39
CA VAL A 48 4.03 -3.48 -7.41
C VAL A 48 3.70 -4.85 -6.85
N MET A 49 2.66 -5.49 -7.38
CA MET A 49 2.32 -6.84 -6.96
C MET A 49 3.11 -7.87 -7.75
N ALA A 50 3.66 -8.87 -7.06
CA ALA A 50 4.16 -10.07 -7.71
C ALA A 50 3.00 -10.84 -8.36
N PRO A 51 3.28 -11.83 -9.23
CA PRO A 51 2.21 -12.66 -9.80
C PRO A 51 1.32 -13.30 -8.73
N TYR A 52 0.01 -13.25 -8.95
CA TYR A 52 -0.98 -13.97 -8.15
C TYR A 52 -0.94 -15.47 -8.50
N THR A 53 -0.57 -16.28 -7.52
CA THR A 53 -0.34 -17.74 -7.62
C THR A 53 -1.06 -18.48 -6.50
N ASN A 54 -1.18 -19.81 -6.61
CA ASN A 54 -1.68 -20.69 -5.54
C ASN A 54 -3.06 -20.31 -4.97
N MET A 55 -3.94 -19.74 -5.80
CA MET A 55 -5.30 -19.35 -5.45
C MET A 55 -6.28 -19.65 -6.59
N PRO A 56 -7.59 -19.77 -6.31
CA PRO A 56 -8.62 -19.85 -7.34
C PRO A 56 -8.62 -18.64 -8.28
N ASP A 57 -9.08 -18.83 -9.52
CA ASP A 57 -9.10 -17.79 -10.54
C ASP A 57 -9.99 -16.60 -10.17
N ASP A 58 -11.10 -16.83 -9.47
CA ASP A 58 -11.99 -15.77 -9.01
C ASP A 58 -11.34 -14.88 -7.94
N VAL A 59 -10.51 -15.47 -7.07
CA VAL A 59 -9.74 -14.73 -6.06
C VAL A 59 -8.63 -13.91 -6.72
N LYS A 60 -7.94 -14.50 -7.71
CA LYS A 60 -6.94 -13.78 -8.51
C LYS A 60 -7.56 -12.58 -9.23
N ALA A 61 -8.68 -12.79 -9.92
CA ALA A 61 -9.38 -11.71 -10.64
C ALA A 61 -9.84 -10.60 -9.69
N ALA A 62 -10.33 -10.95 -8.49
CA ALA A 62 -10.68 -9.97 -7.48
C ALA A 62 -9.47 -9.16 -6.99
N ALA A 63 -8.32 -9.80 -6.78
CA ALA A 63 -7.09 -9.13 -6.39
C ALA A 63 -6.57 -8.18 -7.48
N GLU A 64 -6.50 -8.64 -8.73
CA GLU A 64 -6.13 -7.82 -9.89
C GLU A 64 -7.05 -6.60 -10.06
N ALA A 65 -8.35 -6.78 -9.82
CA ALA A 65 -9.33 -5.69 -9.89
C ALA A 65 -9.12 -4.63 -8.79
N ILE A 66 -8.75 -5.04 -7.57
CA ILE A 66 -8.45 -4.10 -6.48
C ILE A 66 -7.11 -3.40 -6.71
N GLU A 67 -6.07 -4.13 -7.15
CA GLU A 67 -4.79 -3.52 -7.54
C GLU A 67 -4.98 -2.45 -8.61
N ALA A 68 -5.78 -2.72 -9.65
CA ALA A 68 -6.10 -1.75 -10.68
C ALA A 68 -6.77 -0.49 -10.11
N LYS A 69 -7.72 -0.66 -9.17
CA LYS A 69 -8.41 0.46 -8.50
C LYS A 69 -7.51 1.26 -7.56
N ILE A 70 -6.52 0.64 -6.94
CA ILE A 70 -5.53 1.37 -6.12
C ILE A 70 -4.62 2.16 -7.06
N LYS A 71 -4.18 1.54 -8.15
CA LYS A 71 -3.26 2.15 -9.12
C LYS A 71 -3.85 3.34 -9.86
N ASP A 72 -5.14 3.31 -10.15
CA ASP A 72 -5.87 4.42 -10.78
C ASP A 72 -6.50 5.40 -9.78
N GLU A 73 -6.19 5.25 -8.48
CA GLU A 73 -6.68 6.06 -7.36
C GLU A 73 -8.21 6.02 -7.15
N ASN A 74 -8.94 5.10 -7.79
CA ASN A 74 -10.37 4.90 -7.56
C ASN A 74 -10.68 4.11 -6.26
N PHE A 75 -9.66 3.66 -5.53
CA PHE A 75 -9.80 3.03 -4.22
C PHE A 75 -8.64 3.43 -3.29
N ASN A 76 -8.98 3.96 -2.12
CA ASN A 76 -8.03 4.20 -1.03
C ASN A 76 -8.35 3.25 0.15
N PRO A 77 -7.38 2.44 0.65
CA PRO A 77 -7.59 1.51 1.76
C PRO A 77 -8.09 2.16 3.06
N PHE A 78 -7.83 3.45 3.25
CA PHE A 78 -8.26 4.24 4.40
C PHE A 78 -9.45 5.14 4.05
N THR A 79 -10.48 4.55 3.44
CA THR A 79 -11.78 5.21 3.21
C THR A 79 -12.82 4.66 4.18
N GLY A 80 -13.55 5.54 4.85
CA GLY A 80 -14.60 5.16 5.79
C GLY A 80 -15.85 4.55 5.15
N PRO A 81 -16.67 3.86 5.96
CA PRO A 81 -16.70 3.94 7.41
C PRO A 81 -15.67 3.00 8.06
N VAL A 82 -14.81 3.56 8.92
CA VAL A 82 -13.82 2.77 9.69
C VAL A 82 -13.98 3.03 11.17
N TYR A 83 -14.06 1.95 11.95
CA TYR A 83 -14.09 1.99 13.41
C TYR A 83 -12.75 1.53 13.97
N LYS A 84 -12.33 2.15 15.07
CA LYS A 84 -11.18 1.70 15.87
C LYS A 84 -11.51 0.40 16.60
N GLN A 85 -10.47 -0.24 17.12
CA GLN A 85 -10.55 -1.50 17.87
C GLN A 85 -11.49 -1.39 19.09
N ASP A 86 -11.54 -0.23 19.74
CA ASP A 86 -12.40 0.06 20.89
C ASP A 86 -13.87 0.36 20.52
N GLY A 87 -14.19 0.35 19.22
CA GLY A 87 -15.52 0.61 18.68
C GLY A 87 -15.82 2.08 18.42
N THR A 88 -14.90 3.01 18.69
CA THR A 88 -15.07 4.43 18.32
C THR A 88 -14.97 4.61 16.80
N LEU A 89 -15.76 5.52 16.23
CA LEU A 89 -15.68 5.85 14.81
C LEU A 89 -14.39 6.63 14.54
N TRP A 90 -13.62 6.22 13.53
CA TRP A 90 -12.44 6.95 13.04
C TRP A 90 -12.74 7.74 11.76
N LEU A 91 -13.26 7.07 10.74
CA LEU A 91 -13.59 7.69 9.45
C LEU A 91 -15.09 7.53 9.18
N GLU A 92 -15.76 8.62 8.82
CA GLU A 92 -17.14 8.60 8.35
C GLU A 92 -17.25 7.96 6.96
N GLU A 93 -18.47 7.57 6.54
CA GLU A 93 -18.72 7.01 5.21
C GLU A 93 -18.15 7.91 4.09
N GLY A 94 -17.27 7.36 3.26
CA GLY A 94 -16.64 8.07 2.15
C GLY A 94 -15.52 9.06 2.56
N GLN A 95 -15.25 9.24 3.85
CA GLN A 95 -14.12 10.04 4.31
C GLN A 95 -12.81 9.28 4.06
N VAL A 96 -11.88 9.91 3.33
CA VAL A 96 -10.52 9.38 3.15
C VAL A 96 -9.62 9.96 4.24
N ALA A 97 -8.81 9.11 4.88
CA ALA A 97 -7.83 9.55 5.88
C ALA A 97 -6.78 10.48 5.24
N PRO A 98 -6.44 11.61 5.88
CA PRO A 98 -5.27 12.40 5.49
C PRO A 98 -3.98 11.60 5.69
N ASP A 99 -3.02 11.78 4.78
CA ASP A 99 -1.70 11.16 4.82
C ASP A 99 -0.99 11.31 6.17
N GLY A 100 -1.05 12.50 6.78
CA GLY A 100 -0.45 12.75 8.09
C GLY A 100 -1.05 11.92 9.23
N GLU A 101 -2.34 11.58 9.15
CA GLU A 101 -2.97 10.67 10.13
C GLU A 101 -2.49 9.23 9.94
N VAL A 102 -2.33 8.78 8.69
CA VAL A 102 -1.83 7.44 8.38
C VAL A 102 -0.35 7.31 8.81
N LEU A 103 0.47 8.32 8.55
CA LEU A 103 1.89 8.35 8.97
C LEU A 103 2.07 8.31 10.50
N SER A 104 1.09 8.81 11.24
CA SER A 104 1.11 8.85 12.71
C SER A 104 0.19 7.82 13.37
N MET A 105 -0.33 6.87 12.58
CA MET A 105 -1.35 5.93 13.02
C MET A 105 -0.82 5.04 14.16
N ASN A 106 -1.46 5.19 15.32
CA ASN A 106 -1.07 4.55 16.57
C ASN A 106 -2.29 3.93 17.30
N PHE A 107 -3.22 3.38 16.53
CA PHE A 107 -4.35 2.59 17.00
C PHE A 107 -4.66 1.48 16.01
N TYR A 108 -5.35 0.44 16.47
CA TYR A 108 -5.87 -0.60 15.59
C TYR A 108 -7.32 -0.33 15.19
N ILE A 109 -7.74 -0.89 14.05
CA ILE A 109 -9.14 -0.90 13.62
C ILE A 109 -9.92 -2.06 14.24
N LYS A 110 -11.24 -1.98 14.17
CA LYS A 110 -12.16 -3.04 14.63
C LYS A 110 -11.82 -4.38 13.96
N GLY A 111 -11.74 -5.45 14.77
CA GLY A 111 -11.44 -6.81 14.32
C GLY A 111 -9.99 -7.25 14.55
N ILE A 112 -9.11 -6.34 14.98
CA ILE A 112 -7.78 -6.70 15.47
C ILE A 112 -7.88 -7.03 16.96
N ASP A 113 -7.24 -8.12 17.40
CA ASP A 113 -7.23 -8.56 18.81
C ASP A 113 -5.96 -8.15 19.57
N ASP A 114 -4.93 -7.70 18.83
CA ASP A 114 -3.66 -7.29 19.41
C ASP A 114 -3.76 -6.00 20.21
N LYS A 115 -2.82 -5.77 21.13
CA LYS A 115 -2.70 -4.51 21.88
C LYS A 115 -1.43 -3.81 21.47
N LEU A 116 -1.54 -2.54 21.09
CA LEU A 116 -0.34 -1.75 20.80
C LEU A 116 0.61 -1.74 22.01
N PRO A 117 1.92 -1.95 21.78
CA PRO A 117 2.92 -1.82 22.82
C PRO A 117 2.92 -0.41 23.44
N ASN A 118 3.28 -0.33 24.72
CA ASN A 118 3.47 0.94 25.43
C ASN A 118 4.82 1.58 25.08
#